data_AF-A0A6B9T979-F1
#
_entry.id   AF-A0A6B9T979-F1
#
_cell.length_a   1.000
_cell.length_b   1.000
_cell.length_c   1.000
_cell.angle_alpha   90.00
_cell.angle_beta   90.00
_cell.angle_gamma   90.00
#
_symmetry.space_group_name_H-M   'P 1'
#
loop_
_entity.id
_entity.type
_entity.pdbx_description
1 polymer ?
#
loop_
_entity_poly.entity_id
_entity_poly.type
_entity_poly.pdbx_seq_one_letter_code
_entity_poly.pdbx_strand_id
1 'polypeptide(L)'
;MNDTEPVSIICEEVASLPVWHYSEGKPRRHGTLSPDDYYRILAGCSDSFEMWTTTYYHALKSHVELVEWKSGTHLRPYLDALDESEGNRLKNEILQRLEAAYKPASDGRILMRYERFFFTASR
;
A
#
# COMPACT_ATOMS: atom_id res chain seq x y z
N MET A 1 2.19 -3.95 -6.88
CA MET A 1 1.71 -3.11 -8.01
C MET A 1 1.25 -1.71 -7.61
N ASN A 2 0.53 -1.46 -6.51
CA ASN A 2 0.29 -0.07 -6.05
C ASN A 2 1.47 0.54 -5.25
N ASP A 3 2.71 0.17 -5.60
CA ASP A 3 3.92 0.52 -4.83
C ASP A 3 4.46 1.90 -5.20
N THR A 4 4.01 2.49 -6.32
CA THR A 4 4.39 3.84 -6.77
C THR A 4 3.50 4.95 -6.19
N GLU A 5 2.41 4.59 -5.52
CA GLU A 5 1.50 5.57 -4.91
C GLU A 5 2.16 6.23 -3.69
N PRO A 6 2.06 7.57 -3.51
CA PRO A 6 2.74 8.28 -2.42
C PRO A 6 2.48 7.68 -1.04
N VAL A 7 1.24 7.27 -0.74
CA VAL A 7 0.94 6.63 0.55
C VAL A 7 1.72 5.31 0.75
N SER A 8 1.91 4.50 -0.30
CA SER A 8 2.68 3.25 -0.19
C SER A 8 4.17 3.54 0.07
N ILE A 9 4.72 4.54 -0.62
CA ILE A 9 6.11 4.99 -0.44
C ILE A 9 6.30 5.51 0.99
N ILE A 10 5.44 6.42 1.45
CA ILE A 10 5.51 7.01 2.79
C ILE A 10 5.40 5.92 3.87
N CYS A 11 4.46 4.97 3.72
CA CYS A 11 4.34 3.86 4.66
C CYS A 11 5.64 3.05 4.76
N GLU A 12 6.23 2.70 3.62
CA GLU A 12 7.48 1.92 3.57
C GLU A 12 8.66 2.71 4.14
N GLU A 13 8.82 3.99 3.77
CA GLU A 13 9.88 4.86 4.25
C GLU A 13 9.82 5.04 5.76
N VAL A 14 8.63 5.37 6.29
CA VAL A 14 8.46 5.56 7.73
C VAL A 14 8.72 4.25 8.46
N ALA A 15 8.14 3.13 8.03
CA ALA A 15 8.39 1.82 8.65
C ALA A 15 9.84 1.34 8.48
N SER A 16 10.65 1.98 7.63
CA SER A 16 12.08 1.67 7.48
C SER A 16 12.97 2.48 8.40
N LEU A 17 12.44 3.47 9.13
CA LEU A 17 13.26 4.33 9.98
C LEU A 17 13.88 3.51 11.13
N PRO A 18 15.15 3.74 11.47
CA PRO A 18 15.87 2.98 12.50
C PRO A 18 15.36 3.22 13.93
N VAL A 19 14.43 4.17 14.10
CA VAL A 19 13.76 4.46 15.36
C VAL A 19 12.76 3.37 15.77
N TRP A 20 12.33 2.52 14.83
CA TRP A 20 11.46 1.39 15.09
C TRP A 20 12.32 0.15 15.39
N HIS A 21 12.34 -0.23 16.67
CA HIS A 21 13.15 -1.34 17.16
C HIS A 21 12.40 -2.67 17.03
N TYR A 22 12.12 -3.10 15.79
CA TYR A 22 11.50 -4.40 15.54
C TYR A 22 12.33 -5.53 16.14
N SER A 23 11.75 -6.27 17.08
CA SER A 23 12.43 -7.30 17.88
C SER A 23 13.07 -8.41 17.04
N GLU A 24 12.43 -8.80 15.94
CA GLU A 24 12.89 -9.84 15.01
C GLU A 24 13.47 -9.26 13.71
N GLY A 25 13.75 -7.96 13.69
CA GLY A 25 14.11 -7.21 12.48
C GLY A 25 12.87 -6.77 11.68
N LYS A 26 13.11 -5.95 10.65
CA LYS A 26 12.02 -5.34 9.87
C LYS A 26 11.18 -6.40 9.16
N PRO A 27 9.84 -6.42 9.35
CA PRO A 27 8.95 -7.31 8.63
C PRO A 27 9.12 -7.19 7.11
N ARG A 28 9.23 -8.34 6.43
CA ARG A 28 9.28 -8.39 4.96
C ARG A 28 7.87 -8.31 4.39
N ARG A 29 7.69 -7.46 3.38
CA ARG A 29 6.48 -7.47 2.55
C ARG A 29 6.69 -8.39 1.35
N HIS A 30 5.71 -9.24 1.07
CA HIS A 30 5.65 -9.97 -0.18
C HIS A 30 5.12 -9.04 -1.27
N GLY A 31 5.98 -8.74 -2.24
CA GLY A 31 5.61 -7.96 -3.42
C GLY A 31 4.72 -8.77 -4.36
N THR A 32 4.09 -8.06 -5.30
CA THR A 32 3.42 -8.70 -6.44
C THR A 32 4.42 -8.83 -7.59
N LEU A 33 4.31 -9.88 -8.40
CA LEU A 33 5.14 -10.03 -9.60
C LEU A 33 4.84 -8.92 -10.62
N SER A 34 5.76 -8.70 -11.57
CA SER A 34 5.51 -7.80 -12.68
C SER A 34 4.45 -8.38 -13.64
N PRO A 35 3.76 -7.54 -14.44
CA PRO A 35 2.87 -8.03 -15.49
C PRO A 35 3.56 -9.02 -16.43
N ASP A 36 4.81 -8.75 -16.82
CA ASP A 36 5.60 -9.64 -17.70
C ASP A 36 5.87 -11.00 -17.07
N ASP A 37 6.10 -11.06 -15.75
CA ASP A 37 6.24 -12.32 -15.02
C ASP A 37 4.93 -13.10 -15.00
N TYR A 38 3.79 -12.42 -14.76
CA TYR A 38 2.47 -13.05 -14.84
C TYR A 38 2.19 -13.57 -16.24
N TYR A 39 2.52 -12.79 -17.28
CA TYR A 39 2.39 -13.23 -18.67
C TYR A 39 3.14 -14.53 -18.91
N ARG A 40 4.42 -14.61 -18.49
CA ARG A 40 5.24 -15.81 -18.67
C ARG A 40 4.64 -17.04 -17.97
N ILE A 41 4.05 -16.85 -16.80
CA ILE A 41 3.37 -17.93 -16.08
C ILE A 41 2.11 -18.36 -16.85
N LEU A 42 1.24 -17.41 -17.21
CA LEU A 42 -0.05 -17.69 -17.86
C LEU A 42 0.12 -18.32 -19.24
N ALA A 43 1.07 -17.83 -20.04
CA ALA A 43 1.41 -18.39 -21.34
C ALA A 43 1.91 -19.84 -21.27
N GLY A 44 2.42 -20.28 -20.12
CA GLY A 44 2.88 -21.65 -19.91
C GLY A 44 1.80 -22.61 -19.40
N CYS A 45 0.63 -22.13 -18.98
CA CYS A 45 -0.36 -22.95 -18.27
C CYS A 45 -1.83 -22.73 -18.68
N SER A 46 -2.11 -21.86 -19.65
CA SER A 46 -3.47 -21.50 -20.08
C SER A 46 -3.57 -21.49 -21.62
N ASP A 47 -4.74 -21.84 -22.15
CA ASP A 47 -5.04 -21.82 -23.59
C ASP A 47 -5.35 -20.39 -24.07
N SER A 48 -5.97 -19.59 -23.21
CA SER A 48 -6.19 -18.16 -23.43
C SER A 48 -6.22 -17.40 -22.10
N PHE A 49 -5.83 -16.13 -22.12
CA PHE A 49 -5.89 -15.26 -20.94
C PHE A 49 -5.99 -13.79 -21.35
N GLU A 50 -6.58 -12.99 -20.47
CA GLU A 50 -6.61 -11.54 -20.55
C GLU A 50 -5.96 -10.96 -19.30
N MET A 51 -5.19 -9.88 -19.46
CA MET A 51 -4.52 -9.18 -18.36
C MET A 51 -4.81 -7.69 -18.50
N TRP A 52 -5.11 -7.02 -17.38
CA TRP A 52 -5.35 -5.58 -17.39
C TRP A 52 -5.05 -4.94 -16.04
N THR A 53 -4.95 -3.62 -16.05
CA THR A 53 -4.82 -2.80 -14.86
C THR A 53 -6.00 -1.84 -14.78
N THR A 54 -6.59 -1.74 -13.60
CA THR A 54 -7.58 -0.71 -13.28
C THR A 54 -7.04 0.20 -12.20
N THR A 55 -7.14 1.50 -12.43
CA THR A 55 -6.82 2.52 -11.43
C THR A 55 -8.10 3.08 -10.84
N TYR A 56 -8.37 2.76 -9.57
CA TYR A 56 -9.48 3.33 -8.81
C TYR A 56 -9.05 4.62 -8.13
N TYR A 57 -9.97 5.57 -8.03
CA TYR A 57 -9.77 6.81 -7.26
C TYR A 57 -10.75 6.82 -6.09
N HIS A 58 -10.21 6.87 -4.88
CA HIS A 58 -10.99 6.88 -3.65
C HIS A 58 -10.92 8.28 -3.03
N ALA A 59 -12.08 8.93 -2.92
CA ALA A 59 -12.22 10.19 -2.21
C ALA A 59 -12.43 9.90 -0.70
N LEU A 60 -11.42 10.22 0.10
CA LEU A 60 -11.39 10.02 1.54
C LEU A 60 -11.70 11.33 2.27
N LYS A 61 -12.32 11.23 3.46
CA LYS A 61 -12.74 12.38 4.26
C LYS A 61 -11.57 13.05 4.99
N SER A 62 -10.48 12.33 5.25
CA SER A 62 -9.32 12.85 5.97
C SER A 62 -8.07 11.98 5.78
N HIS A 63 -6.90 12.51 6.14
CA HIS A 63 -5.66 11.76 6.17
C HIS A 63 -5.68 10.64 7.22
N VAL A 64 -6.42 10.83 8.32
CA VAL A 64 -6.63 9.80 9.35
C VAL A 64 -7.33 8.57 8.76
N GLU A 65 -8.37 8.78 7.94
CA GLU A 65 -9.06 7.69 7.25
C GLU A 65 -8.10 6.92 6.31
N LEU A 66 -7.19 7.62 5.64
CA LEU A 66 -6.16 7.01 4.80
C LEU A 66 -5.17 6.15 5.61
N VAL A 67 -4.73 6.62 6.77
CA VAL A 67 -3.85 5.85 7.67
C VAL A 67 -4.55 4.60 8.19
N GLU A 68 -5.81 4.71 8.60
CA GLU A 68 -6.57 3.54 9.07
C GLU A 68 -6.84 2.53 7.95
N TRP A 69 -7.13 2.99 6.74
CA TRP A 69 -7.23 2.12 5.56
C TRP A 69 -5.93 1.31 5.33
N LYS A 70 -4.78 1.98 5.46
CA LYS A 70 -3.47 1.32 5.31
C LYS A 70 -3.11 0.44 6.51
N SER A 71 -3.61 0.74 7.70
CA SER A 71 -3.45 -0.08 8.89
C SER A 71 -3.99 -1.50 8.70
N GLY A 72 -5.15 -1.64 8.04
CA GLY A 72 -5.74 -2.95 7.75
C GLY A 72 -5.06 -3.75 6.62
N THR A 73 -4.15 -3.14 5.85
CA THR A 73 -3.61 -3.75 4.63
C THR A 73 -2.07 -3.75 4.59
N HIS A 74 -1.48 -2.57 4.47
CA HIS A 74 -0.05 -2.40 4.20
C HIS A 74 0.79 -2.33 5.48
N LEU A 75 0.24 -1.71 6.53
CA LEU A 75 0.98 -1.45 7.76
C LEU A 75 0.87 -2.57 8.79
N ARG A 76 -0.08 -3.49 8.63
CA ARG A 76 -0.36 -4.56 9.60
C ARG A 76 0.89 -5.32 10.04
N PRO A 77 1.80 -5.78 9.15
CA PRO A 77 2.99 -6.50 9.59
C PRO A 77 3.92 -5.67 10.48
N TYR A 78 3.99 -4.35 10.26
CA TYR A 78 4.80 -3.45 11.10
C TYR A 78 4.13 -3.16 12.44
N LEU A 79 2.81 -2.98 12.44
CA LEU A 79 2.04 -2.74 13.67
C LEU A 79 2.02 -3.97 14.57
N ASP A 80 1.92 -5.17 13.99
CA ASP A 80 1.96 -6.44 14.75
C ASP A 80 3.34 -6.69 15.39
N ALA A 81 4.40 -6.04 14.89
CA ALA A 81 5.77 -6.15 15.38
C ALA A 81 6.17 -5.04 16.39
N LEU A 82 5.24 -4.14 16.73
CA LEU A 82 5.44 -3.02 17.65
C LEU A 82 4.45 -3.12 18.82
N ASP A 83 4.77 -2.48 19.94
CA ASP A 83 3.77 -2.27 20.98
C ASP A 83 2.74 -1.19 20.59
N GLU A 84 1.68 -1.03 21.38
CA GLU A 84 0.60 -0.08 21.09
C GLU A 84 1.10 1.38 21.03
N SER A 85 2.06 1.76 21.88
CA SER A 85 2.60 3.11 21.94
C SER A 85 3.44 3.41 20.69
N GLU A 86 4.33 2.49 20.33
CA GLU A 86 5.15 2.55 19.12
C GLU A 86 4.30 2.52 17.85
N GLY A 87 3.27 1.66 17.81
CA GLY A 87 2.32 1.60 16.71
C GLY A 87 1.57 2.92 16.50
N ASN A 88 1.10 3.55 17.58
CA ASN A 88 0.48 4.88 17.52
C ASN A 88 1.45 5.96 17.06
N ARG A 89 2.71 5.90 17.52
CA ARG A 89 3.76 6.83 17.08
C ARG A 89 4.07 6.67 15.59
N LEU A 90 4.13 5.43 15.09
CA LEU A 90 4.32 5.13 13.67
C LEU A 90 3.17 5.67 12.82
N LYS A 91 1.92 5.46 13.25
CA LYS A 91 0.73 6.01 12.59
C LYS A 91 0.77 7.55 12.51
N ASN A 92 1.17 8.21 13.59
CA ASN A 92 1.27 9.67 13.64
C ASN A 92 2.37 10.24 12.72
N GLU A 93 3.53 9.59 12.64
CA GLU A 93 4.60 9.99 11.71
C GLU A 93 4.13 9.86 10.24
N ILE A 94 3.42 8.76 9.92
CA ILE A 94 2.81 8.59 8.58
C ILE A 94 1.77 9.68 8.32
N LEU A 95 0.89 9.95 9.29
CA LEU A 95 -0.15 10.98 9.16
C LEU A 95 0.43 12.35 8.79
N GLN A 96 1.46 12.81 9.51
CA GLN A 96 2.12 14.08 9.25
C GLN A 96 2.69 14.17 7.83
N ARG A 97 3.30 13.09 7.34
CA ARG A 97 3.84 13.05 5.97
C ARG A 97 2.74 13.02 4.91
N LEU A 98 1.62 12.34 5.19
CA LEU A 98 0.46 12.33 4.29
C LEU A 98 -0.20 13.70 4.18
N GLU A 99 -0.27 14.48 5.26
CA GLU A 99 -0.77 15.87 5.23
C GLU A 99 0.06 16.79 4.31
N ALA A 100 1.36 16.51 4.21
CA ALA A 100 2.24 17.19 3.26
C ALA A 100 1.97 16.73 1.81
N ALA A 101 1.84 15.43 1.58
CA ALA A 101 1.76 14.83 0.24
C ALA A 101 0.37 14.94 -0.42
N TYR A 102 -0.70 14.85 0.37
CA TYR A 102 -2.07 14.88 -0.13
C TYR A 102 -2.75 16.19 0.28
N LYS A 103 -2.90 17.13 -0.65
CA LYS A 103 -3.67 18.35 -0.38
C LYS A 103 -5.17 18.10 -0.54
N PRO A 104 -6.00 18.49 0.44
CA PRO A 104 -7.45 18.40 0.29
C PRO A 104 -7.94 19.18 -0.92
N ALA A 105 -8.92 18.63 -1.63
CA ALA A 105 -9.66 19.32 -2.68
C ALA A 105 -10.60 20.39 -2.09
N SER A 106 -11.31 21.12 -2.94
CA SER A 106 -12.24 22.18 -2.52
C SER A 106 -13.40 21.69 -1.65
N ASP A 107 -13.74 20.40 -1.72
CA ASP A 107 -14.74 19.75 -0.87
C ASP A 107 -14.15 19.17 0.44
N GLY A 108 -12.86 19.43 0.70
CA GLY A 108 -12.13 18.95 1.87
C GLY A 108 -11.67 17.49 1.78
N ARG A 109 -11.93 16.78 0.67
CA ARG A 109 -11.55 15.37 0.52
C ARG A 109 -10.15 15.20 -0.04
N ILE A 110 -9.58 14.02 0.22
CA ILE A 110 -8.30 13.59 -0.34
C ILE A 110 -8.56 12.52 -1.39
N LEU A 111 -7.91 12.64 -2.53
CA LEU A 111 -8.00 11.63 -3.58
C LEU A 111 -6.80 10.69 -3.51
N MET A 112 -7.04 9.44 -3.13
CA MET A 112 -6.05 8.37 -3.19
C MET A 112 -6.25 7.57 -4.47
N ARG A 113 -5.15 7.30 -5.20
CA ARG A 113 -5.16 6.40 -6.34
C ARG A 113 -4.83 4.98 -5.89
N TYR A 114 -5.57 4.00 -6.42
CA TYR A 114 -5.44 2.60 -6.05
C TYR A 114 -5.43 1.71 -7.28
N GLU A 115 -4.23 1.33 -7.69
CA GLU A 115 -3.99 0.49 -8.84
C GLU A 115 -4.16 -0.99 -8.49
N ARG A 116 -4.93 -1.68 -9.32
CA ARG A 116 -5.19 -3.11 -9.22
C ARG A 116 -4.89 -3.75 -10.56
N PHE A 117 -4.09 -4.81 -10.52
CA PHE A 117 -3.82 -5.66 -11.66
C PHE A 117 -4.70 -6.90 -11.57
N PHE A 118 -5.25 -7.29 -12.70
CA PHE A 118 -6.19 -8.39 -12.84
C PHE A 118 -5.80 -9.25 -14.04
N PHE A 119 -6.25 -10.50 -14.01
CA PHE A 119 -6.24 -11.37 -15.16
C PHE A 119 -7.37 -12.39 -15.09
N THR A 120 -7.77 -12.90 -16.25
CA THR A 120 -8.59 -14.12 -16.40
C THR A 120 -7.78 -15.13 -17.21
N ALA A 121 -8.04 -16.42 -17.00
CA ALA A 121 -7.38 -17.49 -17.74
C ALA A 121 -8.35 -18.66 -17.93
N SER A 122 -8.29 -19.28 -19.11
CA SER A 122 -9.05 -20.50 -19.43
C SER A 122 -8.13 -21.59 -19.93
N ARG A 123 -8.59 -22.83 -19.79
CA ARG A 123 -7.96 -24.04 -20.29
C ARG A 123 -8.88 -24.72 -21.30
#